data_AF-A0A821FX58-F1
#
_entry.id   AF-A0A821FX58-F1
#
_cell.length_a   1.000
_cell.length_b   1.000
_cell.length_c   1.000
_cell.angle_alpha   90.00
_cell.angle_beta   90.00
_cell.angle_gamma   90.00
#
_symmetry.space_group_name_H-M   'P 1'
#
loop_
_entity.id
_entity.type
_entity.pdbx_description
1 polymer ?
#
loop_
_entity_poly.entity_id
_entity_poly.type
_entity_poly.pdbx_seq_one_letter_code
_entity_poly.pdbx_strand_id
1 'polypeptide(L)' 'MTTRRELCLEEKINLIKEKENGLSYRQLSDKFQILVGVVSNISKRKLEYTDDYELNRNKKLKGKFKNELNQDINSRL' A
#
# COMPACT_ATOMS: atom_id res chain seq x y z
N MET A 1 17.12 5.75 -21.80
CA MET A 1 16.07 4.75 -21.52
C MET A 1 15.56 4.97 -20.10
N THR A 2 14.35 5.50 -19.93
CA THR A 2 13.75 5.67 -18.60
C THR A 2 13.21 4.32 -18.16
N THR A 3 13.97 3.60 -17.33
CA THR A 3 13.48 2.42 -16.62
C THR A 3 12.25 2.83 -15.84
N ARG A 4 11.07 2.32 -16.24
CA ARG A 4 9.82 2.58 -15.53
C ARG A 4 9.91 1.87 -14.18
N ARG A 5 10.26 2.61 -13.13
CA ARG A 5 10.20 2.09 -11.77
C ARG A 5 8.75 1.73 -11.47
N GLU A 6 8.51 0.45 -11.21
CA GLU A 6 7.22 -0.03 -10.75
C GLU A 6 7.14 0.11 -9.23
N LEU A 7 6.07 0.74 -8.74
CA LEU A 7 5.83 0.91 -7.31
C LEU A 7 5.10 -0.32 -6.75
N CYS A 8 5.53 -0.78 -5.58
CA CYS A 8 4.79 -1.80 -4.83
C CYS A 8 3.48 -1.23 -4.27
N LEU A 9 2.60 -2.09 -3.74
CA LEU A 9 1.31 -1.68 -3.19
C LEU A 9 1.47 -0.65 -2.06
N GLU A 10 2.44 -0.85 -1.16
CA GLU A 10 2.69 0.06 -0.04
C GLU A 10 3.19 1.43 -0.51
N GLU A 11 4.07 1.46 -1.51
CA GLU A 11 4.53 2.72 -2.12
C GLU A 11 3.39 3.46 -2.84
N LYS A 12 2.49 2.74 -3.51
CA LYS A 12 1.28 3.32 -4.13
C LYS A 12 0.36 3.95 -3.08
N ILE A 13 0.15 3.28 -1.94
CA ILE A 13 -0.64 3.82 -0.82
C ILE A 13 0.01 5.05 -0.22
N ASN A 14 1.33 5.03 0.00
CA ASN A 14 2.05 6.19 0.53
C ASN A 14 1.96 7.37 -0.44
N LEU A 15 2.08 7.14 -1.75
CA LEU A 15 1.87 8.17 -2.77
C LEU A 15 0.46 8.79 -2.69
N ILE A 16 -0.58 7.97 -2.52
CA ILE A 16 -1.96 8.45 -2.39
C ILE A 16 -2.12 9.34 -1.14
N LYS A 17 -1.61 8.90 0.01
CA LYS A 17 -1.65 9.69 1.25
C LYS A 17 -0.96 11.05 1.11
N GLU A 18 0.23 11.04 0.50
CA GLU A 18 1.00 12.26 0.24
C GLU A 18 0.27 13.21 -0.74
N LYS A 19 -0.41 12.65 -1.76
CA LYS A 19 -1.26 13.41 -2.67
C LYS A 19 -2.46 14.05 -1.94
N GLU A 20 -3.07 13.33 -1.00
CA GLU A 20 -4.18 13.82 -0.17
C GLU A 20 -3.71 14.87 0.85
N ASN A 21 -2.46 14.78 1.32
CA ASN A 21 -1.79 15.80 2.13
C ASN A 21 -1.40 17.07 1.35
N GLY A 22 -1.73 17.14 0.05
CA GLY A 22 -1.60 18.36 -0.74
C GLY A 22 -0.37 18.41 -1.65
N LEU A 23 0.46 17.36 -1.73
CA LEU A 23 1.57 17.35 -2.69
C LEU A 23 1.07 17.39 -4.14
N SER A 24 1.83 18.10 -4.97
CA SER A 24 1.59 18.20 -6.41
C SER A 24 2.11 16.97 -7.17
N TYR A 25 1.60 16.75 -8.38
CA TYR A 25 2.05 15.66 -9.23
C TYR A 25 3.55 15.70 -9.55
N ARG A 26 4.14 16.90 -9.67
CA ARG A 26 5.58 17.06 -9.91
C ARG A 26 6.40 16.66 -8.67
N GLN A 27 6.01 17.14 -7.50
CA GLN A 27 6.69 16.78 -6.25
C GLN A 27 6.61 15.27 -5.96
N LEU A 28 5.49 14.62 -6.27
CA LEU A 28 5.34 13.17 -6.14
C LEU A 28 6.18 12.42 -7.17
N SER A 29 6.22 12.90 -8.41
CA SER A 29 7.08 12.37 -9.48
C SER A 29 8.54 12.36 -9.04
N ASP A 30 9.01 13.46 -8.46
CA ASP A 30 10.39 13.62 -7.98
C ASP A 30 10.65 12.74 -6.74
N LYS A 31 9.74 12.76 -5.75
CA LYS A 31 9.87 12.00 -4.49
C LYS A 31 9.92 10.49 -4.72
N PHE A 32 9.08 9.96 -5.60
CA PHE A 32 8.98 8.54 -5.90
C PHE A 32 9.82 8.11 -7.10
N GLN A 33 10.50 9.05 -7.77
CA GLN A 33 11.30 8.81 -8.98
C GLN A 33 10.51 8.06 -10.07
N ILE A 34 9.27 8.50 -10.31
CA ILE A 34 8.36 7.95 -11.32
C ILE A 34 7.85 9.06 -12.23
N LEU A 35 7.30 8.71 -13.38
CA LEU A 35 6.74 9.71 -14.30
C LEU A 35 5.44 10.30 -13.75
N VAL A 36 5.19 11.58 -13.99
CA VAL A 36 3.93 12.28 -13.66
C VAL A 36 2.69 11.52 -14.16
N GLY A 37 2.74 10.91 -15.34
CA GLY A 37 1.65 10.08 -15.86
C GLY A 37 1.35 8.85 -15.01
N VAL A 38 2.39 8.25 -14.40
CA VAL A 38 2.26 7.13 -13.46
C VAL A 38 1.61 7.61 -12.17
N VAL A 39 2.01 8.79 -11.65
CA VAL A 39 1.37 9.41 -10.49
C VAL A 39 -0.12 9.63 -10.76
N SER A 40 -0.49 10.19 -11.92
CA SER A 40 -1.89 10.40 -12.30
C SER A 40 -2.68 9.10 -12.37
N ASN A 41 -2.11 8.05 -12.99
CA ASN A 41 -2.74 6.75 -13.08
C ASN A 41 -2.98 6.13 -11.69
N ILE A 42 -1.99 6.23 -10.80
CA ILE A 42 -2.12 5.72 -9.43
C ILE A 42 -3.21 6.48 -8.66
N SER A 43 -3.22 7.82 -8.75
CA SER A 43 -4.24 8.64 -8.09
C SER A 43 -5.65 8.35 -8.59
N LYS A 44 -5.85 8.04 -9.88
CA LYS A 44 -7.16 7.65 -10.43
C LYS A 44 -7.65 6.30 -9.90
N ARG A 45 -6.73 5.35 -9.70
CA ARG A 45 -7.01 4.00 -9.19
C ARG A 45 -6.90 3.89 -7.68
N LYS A 46 -7.04 5.01 -6.94
CA LYS A 46 -6.79 5.03 -5.49
C LYS A 46 -7.63 4.04 -4.69
N LEU A 47 -8.90 3.88 -5.07
CA LEU A 47 -9.84 3.00 -4.37
C LEU A 47 -9.38 1.54 -4.44
N GLU A 48 -9.01 1.09 -5.64
CA GLU A 48 -8.50 -0.27 -5.86
C GLU A 48 -7.29 -0.58 -4.98
N TYR A 49 -6.31 0.32 -4.91
CA TYR A 49 -5.12 0.07 -4.10
C TYR A 49 -5.42 0.10 -2.60
N THR A 50 -6.27 1.02 -2.14
CA THR A 50 -6.67 1.08 -0.73
C THR A 50 -7.44 -0.17 -0.32
N ASP A 51 -8.37 -0.64 -1.15
CA ASP A 51 -9.13 -1.85 -0.89
C ASP A 51 -8.22 -3.09 -0.88
N ASP A 52 -7.31 -3.21 -1.85
CA ASP A 52 -6.31 -4.29 -1.89
C ASP A 52 -5.39 -4.26 -0.66
N TYR A 53 -5.01 -3.08 -0.19
CA TYR A 53 -4.17 -2.92 0.99
C TYR A 53 -4.91 -3.37 2.26
N GLU A 54 -6.16 -2.94 2.46
CA GLU A 54 -6.97 -3.34 3.61
C GLU A 54 -7.30 -4.85 3.58
N LEU A 55 -7.61 -5.42 2.41
CA LEU A 55 -7.84 -6.86 2.26
C LEU A 55 -6.59 -7.67 2.61
N ASN A 56 -5.41 -7.25 2.14
CA ASN A 56 -4.14 -7.91 2.47
C ASN A 56 -3.77 -7.75 3.95
N ARG A 57 -4.01 -6.57 4.54
CA ARG A 57 -3.80 -6.32 5.97
C ARG A 57 -4.71 -7.21 6.82
N ASN A 58 -5.99 -7.32 6.45
CA ASN A 58 -6.97 -8.15 7.13
C ASN A 58 -6.68 -9.65 6.99
N LYS A 59 -6.17 -10.12 5.84
CA LYS A 59 -5.68 -11.51 5.70
C LYS A 59 -4.50 -11.80 6.64
N LYS A 60 -3.53 -10.89 6.75
CA LYS A 60 -2.39 -11.04 7.68
C LYS A 60 -2.86 -11.07 9.14
N LEU A 61 -3.84 -10.24 9.51
CA LEU A 61 -4.40 -10.23 10.87
C LEU A 61 -5.14 -11.53 11.19
N LYS A 62 -5.99 -12.04 10.28
CA LYS A 62 -6.70 -13.31 10.48
C LYS A 62 -5.76 -14.50 10.68
N GLY A 63 -4.61 -14.51 9.99
CA GLY A 63 -3.57 -15.52 10.19
C GLY A 63 -2.91 -15.44 11.58
N LYS A 64 -2.61 -14.24 12.06
CA LYS A 64 -2.03 -14.03 13.41
C LYS A 64 -2.99 -14.43 14.53
N PHE A 65 -4.27 -14.06 14.43
CA PHE A 65 -5.29 -14.46 15.41
C PHE A 65 -5.44 -15.99 15.52
N LYS A 66 -5.33 -16.73 14.40
CA LYS A 66 -5.34 -18.20 14.43
C LYS A 66 -4.13 -18.79 15.15
N ASN A 67 -2.96 -18.17 15.04
CA ASN A 67 -1.76 -18.66 15.73
C ASN A 67 -1.78 -18.34 17.22
N GLU A 68 -2.21 -17.15 17.62
CA GLU A 68 -2.32 -16.76 19.04
C GLU A 68 -3.36 -17.61 19.78
N LEU A 69 -4.50 -17.90 19.16
CA LEU A 69 -5.51 -18.80 19.74
C LEU A 69 -4.99 -20.24 19.91
N ASN A 70 -4.19 -20.75 18.98
CA ASN A 70 -3.58 -22.09 19.10
C ASN A 70 -2.45 -22.15 20.13
N GLN A 71 -1.76 -21.03 20.40
CA GLN A 71 -0.76 -20.97 21.46
C GLN A 71 -1.39 -20.91 22.87
N ASP A 72 -2.52 -20.22 23.04
CA ASP A 72 -3.21 -20.13 24.34
C ASP A 72 -3.94 -21.43 24.74
N ILE A 73 -4.38 -22.23 23.76
CA ILE A 73 -4.98 -23.55 24.03
C ILE A 73 -3.92 -24.58 24.45
N ASN A 74 -2.71 -24.54 23.85
CA ASN A 74 -1.63 -25.48 24.18
C ASN A 74 -0.86 -25.13 25.48
N SER A 75 -1.07 -23.95 26.07
CA SER A 75 -0.43 -23.56 27.34
C SER A 75 -1.28 -23.86 28.59
N ARG A 76 -2.49 -24.40 28.41
CA ARG A 76 -3.47 -24.70 29.47
C ARG A 76 -3.78 -26.20 29.64
N LEU A 77 -3.04 -27.08 28.97
CA LEU A 77 -3.03 -28.54 29.17
C LEU A 77 -1.74 -28.96 29.87
#